data_AF-A0A7Y6C2X7-F1
#
_entry.id   AF-A0A7Y6C2X7-F1
#
_cell.length_a   1.000
_cell.length_b   1.000
_cell.length_c   1.000
_cell.angle_alpha   90.00
_cell.angle_beta   90.00
_cell.angle_gamma   90.00
#
_symmetry.space_group_name_H-M   'P 1'
#
loop_
_entity.id
_entity.type
_entity.pdbx_description
1 polymer ?
#
loop_
_entity_poly.entity_id
_entity_poly.type
_entity_poly.pdbx_seq_one_letter_code
_entity_poly.pdbx_strand_id
1 'polypeptide(L)'
;MKNKKKFLWKRVRYILVPYITMAVVYAFYSLIRSGELTPAALIVKTLRNIVVADYIAYFIIVIFQFYVLHMIFTKYLQKTSPKLMIPLCLMVNLIYLGFFNFVPPLHFIPSAEYIWTRLYWVPFPGWLFYFSVAYYCGRNHVVFKEFLNRNIKWLIFSPIVTFLVILFLRFGELLPEANSKRVDILFYTISVIFVMFYFTSKIKQIPWIIDLVSRYSFGIYLLHLMFVQNFSEMFDGLNPLINIPLTFVISISASILLTYLLHKLKIGGYFVGKIGTKFTRTQEAGKQSETWAETQIKV
;
A
#
# COMPACT_ATOMS: atom_id res chain seq x y z
N MET A 1 12.87 8.63 24.45
CA MET A 1 11.74 9.45 23.92
C MET A 1 12.12 10.44 22.79
N LYS A 2 13.29 11.08 22.81
CA LYS A 2 13.77 12.04 21.77
C LYS A 2 13.79 11.49 20.32
N ASN A 3 14.12 10.21 20.13
CA ASN A 3 14.17 9.58 18.80
C ASN A 3 12.78 9.36 18.14
N LYS A 4 11.71 9.10 18.92
CA LYS A 4 10.37 8.87 18.38
C LYS A 4 9.76 10.13 17.74
N LYS A 5 9.96 11.29 18.37
CA LYS A 5 9.49 12.58 17.83
C LYS A 5 10.17 12.92 16.50
N LYS A 6 11.50 12.76 16.42
CA LYS A 6 12.29 12.98 15.19
C LYS A 6 11.88 12.00 14.07
N PHE A 7 11.55 10.77 14.42
CA PHE A 7 11.08 9.73 13.50
C PHE A 7 9.71 10.04 12.89
N LEU A 8 8.73 10.44 13.71
CA LEU A 8 7.39 10.81 13.23
C LEU A 8 7.42 12.12 12.42
N TRP A 9 8.20 13.11 12.88
CA TRP A 9 8.32 14.39 12.18
C TRP A 9 8.83 14.27 10.75
N LYS A 10 9.82 13.40 10.50
CA LYS A 10 10.32 13.14 9.13
C LYS A 10 9.21 12.59 8.22
N ARG A 11 8.30 11.76 8.74
CA ARG A 11 7.20 11.17 7.97
C ARG A 11 6.09 12.16 7.72
N VAL A 12 5.76 12.99 8.71
CA VAL A 12 4.85 14.11 8.50
C VAL A 12 5.38 14.99 7.36
N ARG A 13 6.64 15.40 7.43
CA ARG A 13 7.23 16.31 6.43
C ARG A 13 7.34 15.71 5.01
N TYR A 14 7.65 14.42 4.89
CA TYR A 14 7.99 13.83 3.58
C TYR A 14 7.02 12.73 3.11
N ILE A 15 5.94 12.48 3.84
CA ILE A 15 4.85 11.58 3.45
C ILE A 15 3.51 12.31 3.56
N LEU A 16 3.19 12.89 4.72
CA LEU A 16 1.90 13.57 4.92
C LEU A 16 1.78 14.87 4.14
N VAL A 17 2.85 15.69 4.07
CA VAL A 17 2.82 16.92 3.26
C VAL A 17 2.61 16.59 1.77
N PRO A 18 3.39 15.69 1.14
CA PRO A 18 3.10 15.21 -0.22
C PRO A 18 1.68 14.69 -0.43
N TYR A 19 1.15 13.94 0.54
CA TYR A 19 -0.26 13.52 0.51
C TYR A 19 -1.19 14.74 0.40
N ILE A 20 -1.07 15.71 1.32
CA ILE A 20 -1.93 16.91 1.33
C ILE A 20 -1.78 17.74 0.04
N THR A 21 -0.55 17.98 -0.42
CA THR A 21 -0.34 18.75 -1.65
C THR A 21 -0.91 18.02 -2.86
N MET A 22 -0.74 16.70 -2.95
CA MET A 22 -1.31 15.93 -4.05
C MET A 22 -2.84 15.84 -3.96
N ALA A 23 -3.43 15.90 -2.78
CA ALA A 23 -4.89 15.98 -2.63
C ALA A 23 -5.46 17.22 -3.35
N VAL A 24 -4.76 18.35 -3.28
CA VAL A 24 -5.08 19.59 -4.02
C VAL A 24 -4.88 19.38 -5.52
N VAL A 25 -3.72 18.83 -5.94
CA VAL A 25 -3.42 18.56 -7.36
C VAL A 25 -4.46 17.64 -7.99
N TYR A 26 -4.84 16.55 -7.32
CA TYR A 26 -5.89 15.63 -7.79
C TYR A 26 -7.26 16.26 -7.80
N ALA A 27 -7.58 17.16 -6.85
CA ALA A 27 -8.84 17.90 -6.87
C ALA A 27 -8.92 18.75 -8.15
N PHE A 28 -7.90 19.57 -8.42
CA PHE A 28 -7.79 20.34 -9.66
C PHE A 28 -7.89 19.46 -10.89
N TYR A 29 -7.06 18.42 -10.98
CA TYR A 29 -7.03 17.52 -12.12
C TYR A 29 -8.40 16.88 -12.39
N SER A 30 -9.08 16.38 -11.36
CA SER A 30 -10.39 15.74 -11.51
C SER A 30 -11.49 16.72 -11.93
N LEU A 31 -11.47 17.95 -11.41
CA LEU A 31 -12.49 18.97 -11.70
C LEU A 31 -12.30 19.60 -13.08
N ILE A 32 -11.06 19.83 -13.51
CA ILE A 32 -10.77 20.30 -14.88
C ILE A 32 -11.27 19.27 -15.89
N ARG A 33 -10.98 17.99 -15.65
CA ARG A 33 -11.33 16.91 -16.56
C ARG A 33 -12.83 16.63 -16.64
N SER A 34 -13.57 16.91 -15.57
CA SER A 34 -15.04 16.80 -15.54
C SER A 34 -15.76 18.07 -16.02
N GLY A 35 -15.04 19.18 -16.23
CA GLY A 35 -15.64 20.47 -16.55
C GLY A 35 -16.35 21.15 -15.37
N GLU A 36 -16.15 20.65 -14.14
CA GLU A 36 -16.85 21.10 -12.92
C GLU A 36 -16.00 22.06 -12.06
N LEU A 37 -14.95 22.67 -12.63
CA LEU A 37 -14.03 23.53 -11.88
C LEU A 37 -14.72 24.82 -11.42
N THR A 38 -15.10 24.84 -10.14
CA THR A 38 -15.51 26.04 -9.41
C THR A 38 -14.72 26.16 -8.11
N PRO A 39 -14.58 27.38 -7.53
CA PRO A 39 -13.89 27.54 -6.24
C PRO A 39 -14.49 26.70 -5.12
N ALA A 40 -15.83 26.61 -5.07
CA ALA A 40 -16.53 25.79 -4.08
C ALA A 40 -16.26 24.30 -4.27
N ALA A 41 -16.39 23.79 -5.51
CA ALA A 41 -16.11 22.39 -5.81
C ALA A 41 -14.66 22.01 -5.51
N LEU A 42 -13.71 22.90 -5.79
CA LEU A 42 -12.29 22.69 -5.47
C LEU A 42 -12.04 22.54 -3.97
N ILE A 43 -12.63 23.42 -3.14
CA ILE A 43 -12.49 23.34 -1.68
C ILE A 43 -13.10 22.03 -1.17
N VAL A 44 -14.34 21.73 -1.58
CA VAL A 44 -15.04 20.51 -1.15
C VAL A 44 -14.26 19.25 -1.55
N LYS A 45 -13.80 19.17 -2.80
CA LYS A 45 -13.05 18.03 -3.30
C LYS A 45 -11.69 17.89 -2.61
N THR A 46 -10.99 19.00 -2.37
CA THR A 46 -9.72 19.00 -1.63
C THR A 46 -9.92 18.50 -0.20
N LEU A 47 -10.91 19.00 0.52
CA LEU A 47 -11.22 18.55 1.87
C LEU A 47 -11.59 17.07 1.91
N ARG A 48 -12.40 16.62 0.96
CA ARG A 48 -12.78 15.20 0.83
C ARG A 48 -11.56 14.31 0.55
N ASN A 49 -10.65 14.74 -0.33
CA ASN A 49 -9.40 14.04 -0.59
C ASN A 49 -8.52 13.99 0.68
N ILE A 50 -8.38 15.08 1.44
CA ILE A 50 -7.50 15.14 2.61
C ILE A 50 -8.08 14.34 3.79
N VAL A 51 -9.32 14.63 4.18
CA VAL A 51 -9.94 14.14 5.42
C VAL A 51 -10.41 12.69 5.27
N VAL A 52 -11.06 12.39 4.14
CA VAL A 52 -11.67 11.10 3.88
C VAL A 52 -10.77 10.21 3.00
N ALA A 53 -9.62 10.73 2.57
CA ALA A 53 -8.69 9.98 1.73
C ALA A 53 -9.34 9.58 0.39
N ASP A 54 -10.24 10.40 -0.16
CA ASP A 54 -11.05 10.05 -1.35
C ASP A 54 -10.32 10.21 -2.70
N TYR A 55 -9.12 9.65 -2.79
CA TYR A 55 -8.31 9.64 -4.01
C TYR A 55 -7.22 8.56 -3.93
N ILE A 56 -6.41 8.45 -4.98
CA ILE A 56 -5.45 7.34 -5.14
C ILE A 56 -4.47 7.19 -3.97
N ALA A 57 -4.11 8.29 -3.29
CA ALA A 57 -3.14 8.25 -2.20
C ALA A 57 -3.75 7.84 -0.84
N TYR A 58 -4.98 7.31 -0.81
CA TYR A 58 -5.69 6.94 0.43
C TYR A 58 -4.87 6.03 1.36
N PHE A 59 -4.03 5.17 0.77
CA PHE A 59 -3.23 4.21 1.51
C PHE A 59 -2.19 4.90 2.43
N ILE A 60 -1.84 6.17 2.19
CA ILE A 60 -0.99 6.93 3.11
C ILE A 60 -1.66 7.07 4.48
N ILE A 61 -2.97 7.29 4.54
CA ILE A 61 -3.70 7.34 5.81
C ILE A 61 -3.67 5.98 6.52
N VAL A 62 -3.76 4.88 5.76
CA VAL A 62 -3.57 3.52 6.30
C VAL A 62 -2.17 3.33 6.89
N ILE A 63 -1.12 3.81 6.20
CA ILE A 63 0.27 3.76 6.71
C ILE A 63 0.40 4.52 8.04
N PHE A 64 -0.25 5.67 8.18
CA PHE A 64 -0.24 6.40 9.46
C PHE A 64 -0.96 5.63 10.57
N GLN A 65 -2.06 4.93 10.27
CA GLN A 65 -2.70 4.02 11.22
C GLN A 65 -1.76 2.86 11.61
N PHE A 66 -0.97 2.32 10.67
CA PHE A 66 0.04 1.31 10.98
C PHE A 66 1.15 1.82 11.90
N TYR A 67 1.52 3.11 11.85
CA TYR A 67 2.46 3.66 12.84
C TYR A 67 1.86 3.65 14.25
N VAL A 68 0.57 3.96 14.39
CA VAL A 68 -0.14 3.89 15.67
C VAL A 68 -0.25 2.45 16.14
N LEU A 69 -0.68 1.53 15.27
CA LEU A 69 -0.73 0.10 15.59
C LEU A 69 0.63 -0.45 15.98
N HIS A 70 1.72 -0.06 15.30
CA HIS A 70 3.07 -0.46 15.67
C HIS A 70 3.45 0.01 17.07
N MET A 71 3.09 1.24 17.46
CA MET A 71 3.31 1.71 18.83
C MET A 71 2.51 0.91 19.85
N ILE A 72 1.25 0.56 19.54
CA ILE A 72 0.38 -0.25 20.41
C ILE A 72 0.93 -1.67 20.54
N PHE A 73 1.24 -2.34 19.43
CA PHE A 73 1.74 -3.71 19.41
C PHE A 73 3.06 -3.82 20.15
N THR A 74 4.02 -2.94 19.87
CA THR A 74 5.32 -2.96 20.55
C THR A 74 5.21 -2.64 22.04
N LYS A 75 4.30 -1.73 22.44
CA LYS A 75 4.16 -1.37 23.86
C LYS A 75 3.39 -2.42 24.67
N TYR A 76 2.28 -2.93 24.14
CA TYR A 76 1.31 -3.71 24.93
C TYR A 76 1.19 -5.17 24.49
N LEU A 77 1.40 -5.49 23.20
CA LEU A 77 1.09 -6.81 22.64
C LEU A 77 2.35 -7.58 22.22
N GLN A 78 3.53 -7.05 22.51
CA GLN A 78 4.80 -7.67 22.14
C GLN A 78 5.02 -9.04 22.83
N LYS A 79 4.44 -9.29 24.00
CA LYS A 79 4.60 -10.59 24.66
C LYS A 79 3.57 -11.61 24.18
N THR A 80 2.57 -11.19 23.42
CA THR A 80 1.50 -12.05 22.92
C THR A 80 2.04 -12.98 21.84
N SER A 81 1.71 -14.26 21.96
CA SER A 81 2.10 -15.30 21.00
C SER A 81 1.56 -15.00 19.59
N PRO A 82 2.40 -15.10 18.54
CA PRO A 82 1.94 -14.95 17.15
C PRO A 82 0.81 -15.93 16.79
N LYS A 83 0.81 -17.13 17.38
CA LYS A 83 -0.20 -18.17 17.16
C LYS A 83 -1.59 -17.78 17.64
N LEU A 84 -1.69 -16.83 18.58
CA LEU A 84 -2.96 -16.30 19.07
C LEU A 84 -3.31 -14.99 18.36
N MET A 85 -2.34 -14.07 18.26
CA MET A 85 -2.59 -12.72 17.80
C MET A 85 -2.92 -12.66 16.29
N ILE A 86 -2.23 -13.45 15.46
CA ILE A 86 -2.48 -13.45 14.01
C ILE A 86 -3.90 -13.96 13.70
N PRO A 87 -4.38 -15.11 14.24
CA PRO A 87 -5.77 -15.52 14.05
C PRO A 87 -6.79 -14.51 14.58
N LEU A 88 -6.54 -13.87 15.73
CA LEU A 88 -7.45 -12.85 16.25
C LEU A 88 -7.55 -11.64 15.30
N CYS A 89 -6.41 -11.16 14.79
CA CYS A 89 -6.39 -10.09 13.79
C CYS A 89 -7.05 -10.50 12.47
N LEU A 90 -6.89 -11.77 12.06
CA LEU A 90 -7.60 -12.34 10.92
C LEU A 90 -9.11 -12.31 11.13
N MET A 91 -9.60 -12.76 12.28
CA MET A 91 -11.03 -12.75 12.59
C MET A 91 -11.60 -11.33 12.55
N VAL A 92 -10.94 -10.36 13.18
CA VAL A 92 -11.35 -8.94 13.13
C VAL A 92 -11.41 -8.44 11.69
N ASN A 93 -10.40 -8.75 10.87
CA ASN A 93 -10.34 -8.31 9.49
C ASN A 93 -11.43 -8.97 8.63
N LEU A 94 -11.71 -10.26 8.84
CA LEU A 94 -12.75 -11.01 8.14
C LEU A 94 -14.15 -10.53 8.51
N ILE A 95 -14.41 -10.29 9.80
CA ILE A 95 -15.70 -9.75 10.27
C ILE A 95 -15.91 -8.36 9.67
N TYR A 96 -14.89 -7.51 9.74
CA TYR A 96 -14.98 -6.14 9.24
C TYR A 96 -15.22 -6.09 7.73
N LEU A 97 -14.38 -6.74 6.92
CA LEU A 97 -14.56 -6.74 5.46
C LEU A 97 -15.79 -7.56 5.05
N GLY A 98 -16.08 -8.66 5.73
CA GLY A 98 -17.25 -9.50 5.46
C GLY A 98 -18.55 -8.73 5.64
N PHE A 99 -18.65 -7.89 6.68
CA PHE A 99 -19.78 -6.98 6.86
C PHE A 99 -19.97 -6.08 5.62
N PHE A 100 -18.93 -5.39 5.16
CA PHE A 100 -19.04 -4.50 3.99
C PHE A 100 -19.16 -5.23 2.64
N ASN A 101 -18.77 -6.51 2.57
CA ASN A 101 -18.86 -7.31 1.34
C ASN A 101 -20.21 -8.01 1.19
N PHE A 102 -20.85 -8.40 2.29
CA PHE A 102 -22.08 -9.22 2.24
C PHE A 102 -23.33 -8.50 2.75
N VAL A 103 -23.19 -7.38 3.48
CA VAL A 103 -24.32 -6.57 3.93
C VAL A 103 -24.47 -5.37 2.99
N PRO A 104 -25.67 -5.10 2.44
CA PRO A 104 -25.89 -3.91 1.63
C PRO A 104 -25.81 -2.62 2.49
N PRO A 105 -25.63 -1.44 1.87
CA PRO A 105 -25.64 -0.17 2.56
C PRO A 105 -26.89 0.00 3.42
N LEU A 106 -26.69 0.26 4.70
CA LEU A 106 -27.78 0.41 5.65
C LEU A 106 -28.43 1.80 5.50
N HIS A 107 -29.51 1.91 4.71
CA HIS A 107 -30.11 3.19 4.32
C HIS A 107 -30.60 4.09 5.47
N PHE A 108 -30.75 3.56 6.70
CA PHE A 108 -31.04 4.38 7.88
C PHE A 108 -29.84 5.20 8.37
N ILE A 109 -28.62 4.89 7.90
CA ILE A 109 -27.39 5.64 8.20
C ILE A 109 -27.23 6.74 7.12
N PRO A 110 -27.10 8.02 7.51
CA PRO A 110 -26.78 9.09 6.57
C PRO A 110 -25.50 8.76 5.78
N SER A 111 -25.56 8.89 4.46
CA SER A 111 -24.43 8.59 3.57
C SER A 111 -23.94 7.13 3.61
N ALA A 112 -24.80 6.16 3.97
CA ALA A 112 -24.47 4.73 3.96
C ALA A 112 -23.80 4.26 2.67
N GLU A 113 -24.33 4.69 1.52
CA GLU A 113 -23.76 4.38 0.20
C GLU A 113 -22.30 4.83 0.10
N TYR A 114 -21.99 6.05 0.52
CA TYR A 114 -20.63 6.57 0.51
C TYR A 114 -19.73 5.80 1.47
N ILE A 115 -20.27 5.36 2.60
CA ILE A 115 -19.51 4.56 3.56
C ILE A 115 -19.10 3.22 2.94
N TRP A 116 -20.05 2.51 2.35
CA TRP A 116 -19.88 1.21 1.72
C TRP A 116 -19.09 1.25 0.41
N THR A 117 -19.10 2.37 -0.30
CA THR A 117 -18.42 2.47 -1.60
C THR A 117 -17.08 3.17 -1.53
N ARG A 118 -16.75 3.93 -0.46
CA ARG A 118 -15.54 4.78 -0.41
C ARG A 118 -14.79 4.78 0.92
N LEU A 119 -15.48 4.69 2.06
CA LEU A 119 -14.83 4.83 3.36
C LEU A 119 -14.36 3.51 3.96
N TYR A 120 -15.10 2.42 3.78
CA TYR A 120 -14.88 1.19 4.55
C TYR A 120 -13.48 0.60 4.38
N TRP A 121 -12.76 0.90 3.31
CA TRP A 121 -11.40 0.37 3.12
C TRP A 121 -10.30 1.22 3.76
N VAL A 122 -10.61 2.40 4.31
CA VAL A 122 -9.59 3.28 4.93
C VAL A 122 -9.24 2.86 6.36
N PRO A 123 -10.21 2.46 7.22
CA PRO A 123 -9.91 2.07 8.60
C PRO A 123 -9.03 0.82 8.72
N PHE A 124 -8.16 0.81 9.73
CA PHE A 124 -7.21 -0.25 9.99
C PHE A 124 -7.80 -1.65 10.24
N PRO A 125 -9.05 -1.84 10.72
CA PRO A 125 -9.60 -3.19 10.87
C PRO A 125 -9.57 -3.99 9.57
N GLY A 126 -9.78 -3.35 8.42
CA GLY A 126 -9.67 -3.96 7.10
C GLY A 126 -8.26 -4.39 6.70
N TRP A 127 -7.24 -4.02 7.49
CA TRP A 127 -5.83 -4.29 7.22
C TRP A 127 -5.09 -4.95 8.40
N LEU A 128 -5.79 -5.20 9.50
CA LEU A 128 -5.19 -5.62 10.76
C LEU A 128 -4.50 -6.97 10.64
N PHE A 129 -5.04 -7.87 9.82
CA PHE A 129 -4.42 -9.16 9.53
C PHE A 129 -3.06 -8.98 8.88
N TYR A 130 -2.99 -8.23 7.77
CA TYR A 130 -1.73 -7.94 7.07
C TYR A 130 -0.69 -7.29 7.99
N PHE A 131 -1.13 -6.31 8.78
CA PHE A 131 -0.28 -5.63 9.74
C PHE A 131 0.30 -6.62 10.76
N SER A 132 -0.53 -7.49 11.35
CA SER A 132 -0.11 -8.46 12.36
C SER A 132 0.89 -9.48 11.80
N VAL A 133 0.64 -10.01 10.60
CA VAL A 133 1.56 -10.93 9.92
C VAL A 133 2.90 -10.23 9.68
N ALA A 134 2.88 -9.04 9.08
CA ALA A 134 4.10 -8.27 8.82
C ALA A 134 4.87 -7.94 10.11
N TYR A 135 4.18 -7.57 11.19
CA TYR A 135 4.78 -7.25 12.48
C TYR A 135 5.52 -8.47 13.06
N TYR A 136 4.88 -9.63 13.13
CA TYR A 136 5.49 -10.83 13.72
C TYR A 136 6.55 -11.47 12.82
N CYS A 137 6.36 -11.46 11.50
CA CYS A 137 7.37 -11.89 10.53
C CYS A 137 8.62 -11.00 10.60
N GLY A 138 8.44 -9.67 10.66
CA GLY A 138 9.55 -8.73 10.76
C GLY A 138 10.31 -8.85 12.08
N ARG A 139 9.59 -9.04 13.20
CA ARG A 139 10.22 -9.22 14.51
C ARG A 139 10.97 -10.54 14.64
N ASN A 140 10.40 -11.63 14.11
CA ASN A 140 11.00 -12.97 14.19
C ASN A 140 11.58 -13.37 12.83
N HIS A 141 12.33 -12.47 12.19
CA HIS A 141 12.76 -12.62 10.80
C HIS A 141 13.55 -13.92 10.54
N VAL A 142 14.45 -14.32 11.44
CA VAL A 142 15.23 -15.55 11.30
C VAL A 142 14.32 -16.78 11.29
N VAL A 143 13.46 -16.91 12.30
CA VAL A 143 12.49 -18.00 12.42
C VAL A 143 11.52 -18.02 11.23
N PHE A 144 11.07 -16.84 10.77
CA PHE A 144 10.21 -16.72 9.60
C PHE A 144 10.92 -17.22 8.33
N LYS A 145 12.19 -16.86 8.12
CA LYS A 145 12.97 -17.33 6.97
C LYS A 145 13.14 -18.85 7.00
N GLU A 146 13.40 -19.44 8.16
CA GLU A 146 13.45 -20.90 8.35
C GLU A 146 12.10 -21.56 8.05
N PHE A 147 11.01 -20.98 8.54
CA PHE A 147 9.65 -21.43 8.23
C PHE A 147 9.40 -21.43 6.72
N LEU A 148 9.76 -20.37 6.00
CA LEU A 148 9.61 -20.31 4.55
C LEU A 148 10.44 -21.41 3.86
N ASN A 149 11.72 -21.55 4.21
CA ASN A 149 12.59 -22.57 3.61
C ASN A 149 12.06 -23.99 3.82
N ARG A 150 11.55 -24.29 5.03
CA ARG A 150 11.02 -25.62 5.37
C ARG A 150 9.73 -25.95 4.63
N ASN A 151 8.87 -24.94 4.43
CA ASN A 151 7.51 -25.16 3.91
C ASN A 151 7.31 -24.71 2.45
N ILE A 152 8.38 -24.30 1.75
CA ILE A 152 8.26 -23.68 0.41
C ILE A 152 7.50 -24.55 -0.59
N LYS A 153 7.67 -25.88 -0.53
CA LYS A 153 6.97 -26.83 -1.41
C LYS A 153 5.45 -26.67 -1.33
N TRP A 154 4.92 -26.41 -0.14
CA TRP A 154 3.49 -26.17 0.07
C TRP A 154 3.11 -24.71 -0.23
N LEU A 155 3.96 -23.77 0.19
CA LEU A 155 3.71 -22.34 0.01
C LEU A 155 3.63 -21.96 -1.46
N ILE A 156 4.38 -22.59 -2.36
CA ILE A 156 4.33 -22.25 -3.80
C ILE A 156 2.99 -22.60 -4.45
N PHE A 157 2.27 -23.60 -3.94
CA PHE A 157 0.92 -23.94 -4.41
C PHE A 157 -0.15 -23.05 -3.79
N SER A 158 0.13 -22.40 -2.65
CA SER A 158 -0.89 -21.61 -1.94
C SER A 158 -1.44 -20.41 -2.74
N PRO A 159 -0.66 -19.65 -3.54
CA PRO A 159 -1.22 -18.65 -4.45
C PRO A 159 -2.15 -19.24 -5.51
N ILE A 160 -1.86 -20.43 -6.02
CA ILE A 160 -2.69 -21.08 -7.03
C ILE A 160 -4.04 -21.45 -6.42
N VAL A 161 -4.03 -22.12 -5.26
CA VAL A 161 -5.26 -22.53 -4.58
C VAL A 161 -6.10 -21.32 -4.19
N THR A 162 -5.50 -20.30 -3.57
CA THR A 162 -6.23 -19.09 -3.16
C THR A 162 -6.71 -18.27 -4.36
N PHE A 163 -5.99 -18.27 -5.48
CA PHE A 163 -6.47 -17.67 -6.73
C PHE A 163 -7.68 -18.41 -7.29
N LEU A 164 -7.67 -19.75 -7.29
CA LEU A 164 -8.82 -20.54 -7.70
C LEU A 164 -10.05 -20.27 -6.83
N VAL A 165 -9.87 -20.06 -5.51
CA VAL A 165 -10.95 -19.63 -4.62
C VAL A 165 -11.50 -18.27 -5.03
N ILE A 166 -10.64 -17.29 -5.36
CA ILE A 166 -11.08 -15.99 -5.86
C ILE A 166 -11.91 -16.13 -7.13
N LEU A 167 -11.45 -16.95 -8.09
CA LEU A 167 -12.17 -17.20 -9.33
C LEU A 167 -13.53 -17.86 -9.07
N PHE A 168 -13.55 -18.89 -8.21
CA PHE A 168 -14.78 -19.57 -7.82
C PHE A 168 -15.79 -18.62 -7.19
N LEU A 169 -15.38 -17.80 -6.22
CA LEU A 169 -16.28 -16.84 -5.56
C LEU A 169 -16.72 -15.70 -6.48
N ARG A 170 -15.88 -15.31 -7.45
CA ARG A 170 -16.22 -14.29 -8.43
C ARG A 170 -17.23 -14.80 -9.46
N PHE A 171 -16.94 -15.94 -10.08
CA PHE A 171 -17.80 -16.51 -11.13
C PHE A 171 -19.01 -17.25 -10.57
N GLY A 172 -19.00 -17.62 -9.29
CA GLY A 172 -20.17 -18.07 -8.55
C GLY A 172 -21.01 -16.93 -7.94
N GLU A 173 -20.77 -15.68 -8.34
CA GLU A 173 -21.54 -14.47 -7.97
C GLU A 173 -21.64 -14.14 -6.47
N LEU A 174 -20.89 -14.83 -5.61
CA LEU A 174 -20.81 -14.51 -4.17
C LEU A 174 -20.01 -13.24 -3.89
N LEU A 175 -18.95 -13.00 -4.66
CA LEU A 175 -18.12 -11.79 -4.62
C LEU A 175 -17.78 -11.37 -6.05
N PRO A 176 -18.75 -10.84 -6.82
CA PRO A 176 -18.57 -10.57 -8.26
C PRO A 176 -17.59 -9.41 -8.52
N GLU A 177 -17.47 -8.49 -7.56
CA GLU A 177 -16.67 -7.28 -7.68
C GLU A 177 -15.17 -7.57 -7.88
N ALA A 178 -14.56 -6.85 -8.83
CA ALA A 178 -13.12 -6.94 -9.10
C ALA A 178 -12.35 -5.86 -8.32
N ASN A 179 -12.36 -5.94 -6.99
CA ASN A 179 -11.65 -4.99 -6.14
C ASN A 179 -10.75 -5.69 -5.11
N SER A 180 -9.70 -5.01 -4.64
CA SER A 180 -8.69 -5.56 -3.71
C SER A 180 -9.15 -5.67 -2.25
N LYS A 181 -10.40 -5.32 -1.93
CA LYS A 181 -10.92 -5.19 -0.55
C LYS A 181 -11.91 -6.31 -0.20
N ARG A 182 -11.85 -7.40 -0.95
CA ARG A 182 -12.63 -8.61 -0.70
C ARG A 182 -11.98 -9.45 0.39
N VAL A 183 -12.81 -10.13 1.17
CA VAL A 183 -12.35 -11.06 2.22
C VAL A 183 -11.45 -12.18 1.71
N ASP A 184 -11.69 -12.70 0.51
CA ASP A 184 -10.95 -13.83 -0.08
C ASP A 184 -9.56 -13.43 -0.60
N ILE A 185 -9.37 -12.16 -0.98
CA ILE A 185 -8.09 -11.60 -1.41
C ILE A 185 -7.05 -11.59 -0.28
N LEU A 186 -7.47 -11.58 0.99
CA LEU A 186 -6.59 -11.64 2.15
C LEU A 186 -5.61 -12.81 2.07
N PHE A 187 -6.13 -14.00 1.77
CA PHE A 187 -5.35 -15.23 1.72
C PHE A 187 -4.43 -15.27 0.49
N TYR A 188 -4.95 -14.83 -0.66
CA TYR A 188 -4.17 -14.73 -1.88
C TYR A 188 -2.98 -13.79 -1.71
N THR A 189 -3.21 -12.60 -1.16
CA THR A 189 -2.14 -11.61 -0.98
C THR A 189 -1.06 -12.11 -0.02
N ILE A 190 -1.41 -12.71 1.13
CA ILE A 190 -0.42 -13.29 2.04
C ILE A 190 0.37 -14.43 1.38
N SER A 191 -0.31 -15.32 0.65
CA SER A 191 0.35 -16.43 -0.04
C SER A 191 1.38 -15.93 -1.07
N VAL A 192 1.01 -14.94 -1.88
CA VAL A 192 1.89 -14.32 -2.87
C VAL A 192 3.05 -13.61 -2.16
N ILE A 193 2.80 -12.86 -1.07
CA ILE A 193 3.85 -12.21 -0.28
C ILE A 193 4.85 -13.23 0.26
N PHE A 194 4.40 -14.37 0.80
CA PHE A 194 5.31 -15.38 1.35
C PHE A 194 6.20 -16.01 0.28
N VAL A 195 5.62 -16.31 -0.90
CA VAL A 195 6.37 -16.84 -2.04
C VAL A 195 7.36 -15.80 -2.57
N MET A 196 6.92 -14.54 -2.75
CA MET A 196 7.81 -13.45 -3.16
C MET A 196 8.92 -13.22 -2.15
N PHE A 197 8.63 -13.26 -0.85
CA PHE A 197 9.63 -13.10 0.21
C PHE A 197 10.67 -14.22 0.15
N TYR A 198 10.24 -15.46 -0.06
CA TYR A 198 11.16 -16.58 -0.23
C TYR A 198 12.12 -16.34 -1.40
N PHE A 199 11.62 -16.04 -2.60
CA PHE A 199 12.46 -15.83 -3.78
C PHE A 199 13.37 -14.61 -3.63
N THR A 200 12.83 -13.49 -3.16
CA THR A 200 13.62 -12.26 -2.94
C THR A 200 14.69 -12.44 -1.88
N SER A 201 14.47 -13.30 -0.86
CA SER A 201 15.50 -13.63 0.14
C SER A 201 16.72 -14.39 -0.41
N LYS A 202 16.63 -14.92 -1.63
CA LYS A 202 17.73 -15.63 -2.33
C LYS A 202 18.46 -14.73 -3.33
N ILE A 203 17.90 -13.57 -3.67
CA ILE A 203 18.51 -12.62 -4.60
C ILE A 203 19.70 -11.95 -3.90
N LYS A 204 20.90 -12.16 -4.45
CA LYS A 204 22.14 -11.58 -3.90
C LYS A 204 22.38 -10.13 -4.36
N GLN A 205 21.83 -9.75 -5.51
CA GLN A 205 22.06 -8.45 -6.12
C GLN A 205 20.75 -7.88 -6.67
N ILE A 206 20.47 -6.63 -6.34
CA ILE A 206 19.27 -5.93 -6.80
C ILE A 206 19.54 -5.41 -8.23
N PRO A 207 18.74 -5.80 -9.23
CA PRO A 207 18.84 -5.26 -10.59
C PRO A 207 18.66 -3.75 -10.61
N TRP A 208 19.37 -3.07 -11.53
CA TRP A 208 19.34 -1.61 -11.62
C TRP A 208 17.95 -1.03 -11.87
N ILE A 209 17.08 -1.75 -12.60
CA ILE A 209 15.69 -1.34 -12.86
C ILE A 209 14.90 -1.34 -11.55
N ILE A 210 15.07 -2.37 -10.72
CA ILE A 210 14.41 -2.47 -9.42
C ILE A 210 14.92 -1.37 -8.48
N ASP A 211 16.24 -1.10 -8.47
CA ASP A 211 16.80 0.05 -7.73
C ASP A 211 16.19 1.38 -8.20
N LEU A 212 16.12 1.61 -9.51
CA LEU A 212 15.55 2.82 -10.09
C LEU A 212 14.09 3.00 -9.66
N VAL A 213 13.24 2.02 -9.91
CA VAL A 213 11.81 2.09 -9.54
C VAL A 213 11.65 2.25 -8.03
N SER A 214 12.44 1.54 -7.22
CA SER A 214 12.41 1.66 -5.76
C SER A 214 12.70 3.09 -5.29
N ARG A 215 13.73 3.75 -5.85
CA ARG A 215 14.10 5.13 -5.51
C ARG A 215 13.01 6.15 -5.81
N TYR A 216 12.24 5.93 -6.87
CA TYR A 216 11.17 6.83 -7.30
C TYR A 216 9.77 6.34 -6.89
N SER A 217 9.67 5.22 -6.18
CA SER A 217 8.41 4.52 -5.89
C SER A 217 7.33 5.40 -5.26
N PHE A 218 7.70 6.30 -4.35
CA PHE A 218 6.74 7.20 -3.71
C PHE A 218 6.20 8.27 -4.68
N GLY A 219 7.06 8.84 -5.54
CA GLY A 219 6.64 9.75 -6.60
C GLY A 219 5.78 9.05 -7.65
N ILE A 220 6.16 7.83 -8.05
CA ILE A 220 5.37 6.96 -8.93
C ILE A 220 3.99 6.70 -8.32
N TYR A 221 3.93 6.31 -7.05
CA TYR A 221 2.66 6.06 -6.35
C TYR A 221 1.73 7.28 -6.40
N LEU A 222 2.27 8.50 -6.21
CA LEU A 222 1.47 9.71 -6.24
C LEU A 222 1.04 10.13 -7.65
N LEU A 223 1.85 9.90 -8.67
CA LEU A 223 1.63 10.48 -10.00
C LEU A 223 1.05 9.51 -11.05
N HIS A 224 1.28 8.20 -10.89
CA HIS A 224 1.01 7.23 -11.96
C HIS A 224 -0.43 7.27 -12.49
N LEU A 225 -1.44 7.45 -11.63
CA LEU A 225 -2.83 7.39 -12.06
C LEU A 225 -3.17 8.53 -13.04
N MET A 226 -2.66 9.74 -12.79
CA MET A 226 -2.84 10.85 -13.73
C MET A 226 -2.25 10.50 -15.10
N PHE A 227 -1.04 9.92 -15.13
CA PHE A 227 -0.42 9.52 -16.39
C PHE A 227 -1.14 8.38 -17.08
N VAL A 228 -1.54 7.34 -16.33
CA VAL A 228 -2.30 6.21 -16.86
C VAL A 228 -3.59 6.71 -17.52
N GLN A 229 -4.34 7.60 -16.87
CA GLN A 229 -5.59 8.14 -17.41
C GLN A 229 -5.40 8.95 -18.69
N ASN A 230 -4.39 9.83 -18.74
CA ASN A 230 -4.12 10.61 -19.96
C ASN A 230 -3.60 9.73 -21.11
N PHE A 231 -2.67 8.81 -20.82
CA PHE A 231 -2.09 7.97 -21.87
C PHE A 231 -3.06 6.88 -22.34
N SER A 232 -3.92 6.33 -21.49
CA SER A 232 -4.94 5.37 -21.91
C SER A 232 -5.91 5.97 -22.93
N GLU A 233 -6.25 7.25 -22.78
CA GLU A 233 -7.08 7.97 -23.75
C GLU A 233 -6.33 8.33 -25.02
N MET A 234 -5.07 8.77 -24.88
CA MET A 234 -4.23 9.09 -26.04
C MET A 234 -3.97 7.86 -26.93
N PHE A 235 -3.95 6.67 -26.32
CA PHE A 235 -3.76 5.39 -27.00
C PHE A 235 -5.06 4.62 -27.22
N ASP A 236 -6.20 5.30 -27.10
CA ASP A 236 -7.49 4.68 -27.38
C ASP A 236 -7.55 4.18 -28.83
N GLY A 237 -8.18 3.02 -29.04
CA GLY A 237 -8.19 2.32 -30.33
C GLY A 237 -6.99 1.42 -30.64
N LEU A 238 -5.90 1.45 -29.86
CA LEU A 238 -4.85 0.45 -29.96
C LEU A 238 -5.31 -0.91 -29.42
N ASN A 239 -4.75 -1.99 -29.97
CA ASN A 239 -4.98 -3.35 -29.44
C ASN A 239 -4.61 -3.41 -27.94
N PRO A 240 -5.46 -3.96 -27.05
CA PRO A 240 -5.20 -4.03 -25.61
C PRO A 240 -3.86 -4.65 -25.23
N LEU A 241 -3.36 -5.62 -26.00
CA LEU A 241 -2.05 -6.26 -25.78
C LEU A 241 -0.87 -5.31 -25.99
N ILE A 242 -1.06 -4.24 -26.76
CA ILE A 242 -0.07 -3.18 -26.98
C ILE A 242 -0.35 -2.01 -26.04
N ASN A 243 -1.62 -1.59 -25.94
CA ASN A 243 -2.02 -0.43 -25.15
C ASN A 243 -1.65 -0.60 -23.66
N ILE A 244 -1.93 -1.75 -23.06
CA ILE A 244 -1.69 -1.97 -21.63
C ILE A 244 -0.18 -1.88 -21.28
N PRO A 245 0.73 -2.65 -21.93
CA PRO A 245 2.17 -2.51 -21.65
C PRO A 245 2.71 -1.12 -21.98
N LEU A 246 2.26 -0.51 -23.08
CA LEU A 246 2.71 0.82 -23.50
C LEU A 246 2.33 1.89 -22.47
N THR A 247 1.05 1.94 -22.10
CA THR A 247 0.52 2.84 -21.07
C THR A 247 1.25 2.64 -19.75
N PHE A 248 1.51 1.39 -19.35
CA PHE A 248 2.24 1.07 -18.12
C PHE A 248 3.66 1.64 -18.13
N VAL A 249 4.45 1.34 -19.17
CA VAL A 249 5.86 1.76 -19.28
C VAL A 249 5.97 3.28 -19.35
N ILE A 250 5.14 3.92 -20.18
CA ILE A 250 5.17 5.37 -20.35
C ILE A 250 4.72 6.08 -19.08
N SER A 251 3.67 5.59 -18.40
CA SER A 251 3.18 6.20 -17.15
C SER A 251 4.21 6.15 -16.04
N ILE A 252 4.92 5.03 -15.88
CA ILE A 252 6.01 4.91 -14.90
C ILE A 252 7.16 5.84 -15.29
N SER A 253 7.57 5.85 -16.55
CA SER A 253 8.67 6.67 -17.04
C SER A 253 8.37 8.18 -16.86
N ALA A 254 7.16 8.60 -17.19
CA ALA A 254 6.69 9.97 -16.98
C ALA A 254 6.62 10.34 -15.50
N SER A 255 6.18 9.41 -14.64
CA SER A 255 6.18 9.62 -13.19
C SER A 255 7.59 9.79 -12.62
N ILE A 256 8.55 8.98 -13.07
CA ILE A 256 9.97 9.09 -12.68
C ILE A 256 10.53 10.42 -13.15
N LEU A 257 10.31 10.78 -14.42
CA LEU A 257 10.80 12.01 -15.03
C LEU A 257 10.24 13.24 -14.29
N LEU A 258 8.93 13.31 -14.08
CA LEU A 258 8.30 14.43 -13.38
C LEU A 258 8.79 14.52 -11.93
N THR A 259 8.92 13.38 -11.24
CA THR A 259 9.48 13.35 -9.87
C THR A 259 10.91 13.91 -9.84
N TYR A 260 11.75 13.51 -10.80
CA TYR A 260 13.11 14.01 -10.93
C TYR A 260 13.16 15.50 -11.22
N LEU A 261 12.31 16.00 -12.14
CA LEU A 261 12.22 17.42 -12.49
C LEU A 261 11.74 18.26 -11.30
N LEU A 262 10.70 17.81 -10.60
CA LEU A 262 10.21 18.51 -9.41
C LEU A 262 11.28 18.59 -8.32
N HIS A 263 12.08 17.55 -8.14
CA HIS A 263 13.19 17.56 -7.17
C HIS A 263 14.26 18.63 -7.43
N LYS A 264 14.37 19.15 -8.66
CA LYS A 264 15.25 20.29 -8.95
C LYS A 264 14.73 21.60 -8.32
N LEU A 265 13.44 21.67 -8.00
CA LEU A 265 12.83 22.81 -7.32
C LEU A 265 13.00 22.68 -5.80
N LYS A 266 13.28 23.79 -5.11
CA LYS A 266 13.45 23.84 -3.64
C LYS A 266 12.24 23.26 -2.88
N ILE A 267 11.04 23.37 -3.47
CA ILE A 267 9.77 22.91 -2.88
C ILE A 267 9.31 21.55 -3.41
N GLY A 268 9.93 20.98 -4.44
CA GLY A 268 9.39 19.79 -5.12
C GLY A 268 9.32 18.54 -4.24
N GLY A 269 10.22 18.41 -3.26
CA GLY A 269 10.17 17.34 -2.27
C GLY A 269 8.90 17.35 -1.39
N TYR A 270 8.17 18.46 -1.34
CA TYR A 270 6.86 18.53 -0.67
C TYR A 270 5.72 18.02 -1.54
N PHE A 271 5.89 17.90 -2.86
CA PHE A 271 4.86 17.36 -3.77
C PHE A 271 5.03 15.86 -3.98
N VAL A 272 6.27 15.40 -4.19
CA VAL A 272 6.57 14.01 -4.58
C VAL A 272 7.39 13.23 -3.55
N GLY A 273 7.51 13.78 -2.32
CA GLY A 273 8.32 13.21 -1.25
C GLY A 273 9.81 13.19 -1.55
N LYS A 274 10.58 12.31 -0.90
CA LYS A 274 12.02 12.18 -1.15
C LYS A 274 12.32 11.10 -2.19
N ILE A 275 13.32 11.36 -3.05
CA ILE A 275 13.95 10.31 -3.84
C ILE A 275 14.75 9.41 -2.89
N GLY A 276 14.55 8.10 -3.02
CA GLY A 276 15.24 7.08 -2.25
C GLY A 276 16.75 7.07 -2.53
N THR A 277 17.50 6.54 -1.59
CA THR A 277 18.95 6.36 -1.75
C THR A 277 19.24 5.22 -2.72
N LYS A 278 20.28 5.36 -3.55
CA LYS A 278 20.76 4.28 -4.40
C LYS A 278 21.20 3.11 -3.53
N PHE A 279 20.87 1.89 -3.93
CA PHE A 279 21.47 0.69 -3.33
C PHE A 279 22.98 0.70 -3.65
N THR A 280 23.79 1.21 -2.73
CA THR A 280 25.26 1.15 -2.84
C THR A 280 25.72 -0.24 -2.41
N ARG A 281 26.59 -0.85 -3.22
CA ARG A 281 27.23 -2.14 -2.98
C ARG A 281 28.19 -2.03 -1.79
N THR A 282 27.69 -1.98 -0.56
CA THR A 282 28.52 -2.20 0.62
C THR A 282 28.20 -3.60 1.16
N GLN A 283 29.26 -4.37 1.41
CA GLN A 283 29.26 -5.73 1.97
C GLN A 283 28.73 -5.80 3.42
N GLU A 284 27.56 -5.22 3.69
CA GLU A 284 26.92 -5.20 5.01
C GLU A 284 25.59 -5.97 5.05
N ALA A 285 25.29 -6.77 4.04
CA ALA A 285 24.11 -7.64 4.04
C ALA A 285 24.11 -8.66 5.21
N GLY A 286 25.27 -8.91 5.85
CA GLY A 286 25.37 -9.65 7.11
C GLY A 286 25.20 -8.80 8.37
N LYS A 287 25.80 -7.60 8.41
CA LYS A 287 25.76 -6.73 9.60
C LYS A 287 24.42 -6.03 9.82
N GLN A 288 23.69 -5.73 8.73
CA GLN A 288 22.45 -4.98 8.80
C GLN A 288 21.26 -5.84 9.27
N SER A 289 21.29 -7.16 9.17
CA SER A 289 20.26 -7.99 9.83
C SER A 289 20.48 -8.13 11.34
N GLU A 290 21.75 -8.12 11.78
CA GLU A 290 22.12 -8.28 13.19
C GLU A 290 21.91 -6.99 14.01
N THR A 291 22.31 -5.83 13.46
CA THR A 291 22.14 -4.53 14.15
C THR A 291 20.68 -4.11 14.33
N TRP A 292 19.76 -4.48 13.42
CA TRP A 292 18.33 -4.18 13.58
C TRP A 292 17.67 -5.01 14.68
N ALA A 293 18.14 -6.24 14.90
CA ALA A 293 17.68 -7.09 15.99
C ALA A 293 18.22 -6.60 17.35
N GLU A 294 19.50 -6.25 17.45
CA GLU A 294 20.11 -5.80 18.70
C GLU A 294 19.57 -4.44 19.20
N THR A 295 19.22 -3.53 18.29
CA THR A 295 18.70 -2.21 18.68
C THR A 295 17.27 -2.27 19.23
N GLN A 296 16.51 -3.34 18.96
CA GLN A 296 15.15 -3.55 19.49
C GLN A 296 15.13 -4.35 20.80
N ILE A 297 16.19 -5.07 21.14
CA ILE A 297 16.29 -5.84 22.39
C ILE A 297 16.69 -4.94 23.58
N LYS A 298 17.22 -3.74 23.33
CA LYS A 298 17.62 -2.77 24.36
C LYS A 298 16.66 -1.58 24.54
N VAL A 299 15.34 -1.77 24.37
CA VAL A 299 14.31 -0.78 24.76
C VAL A 299 13.23 -1.41 25.62
#